data_AF-A0AAD6XBC7-F1
#
_entry.id   AF-A0AAD6XBC7-F1
#
_cell.length_a   1.000
_cell.length_b   1.000
_cell.length_c   1.000
_cell.angle_alpha   90.00
_cell.angle_beta   90.00
_cell.angle_gamma   90.00
#
_symmetry.space_group_name_H-M   'P 1'
#
loop_
_entity.id
_entity.type
_entity.pdbx_description
1 polymer ?
#
loop_
_entity_poly.entity_id
_entity_poly.type
_entity_poly.pdbx_seq_one_letter_code
_entity_poly.pdbx_strand_id
1 'polypeptide(L)'
;MARSKPERKQIPKAERKNLRLWAEGARESILSPHLTAYGRAVDKGWAHERKYWKGVCREFHARVDWRTQDHEELDLADYDPKAVIPVEMLPEEEEVEKRTRLKRIRRWFLYRLRKTRKQKRAASFDPTKDPFSVLLAKLSGVTAPPKAQQVFQQFMHESYSTIIAPTVTAKWADKQESNPGGGSKQPKAGFRAQVARDLFSALPAEEQATIGARAKEEAATRKAAYHKAMKDPASTAPEDRQKCIDALPEFMGPILHGVQECTGLHAVLIFGGPMPKYNGELRTLHVARGRNATRAGDTWPQWDKNHFTKQVVDFMTEYLGTAFTPQQSAAASLTAEGALAGAQYMISSKGDDKDSDSSGSESTEVSEDDGSSSDSGSGSDLGDEEPPACKKHKNKNSAVKRTLICAISVSLLALADIERILWPENGR
;
A
#
# COMPACT_ATOMS: atom_id res chain seq x y z
N MET A 1 -40.85 2.15 0.85
CA MET A 1 -40.75 2.16 2.33
C MET A 1 -39.39 1.62 2.74
N ALA A 2 -38.50 2.46 3.28
CA ALA A 2 -37.18 2.02 3.74
C ALA A 2 -37.35 1.24 5.06
N ARG A 3 -36.93 -0.03 5.10
CA ARG A 3 -36.91 -0.83 6.34
C ARG A 3 -35.88 -0.21 7.30
N SER A 4 -36.34 0.44 8.37
CA SER A 4 -35.48 0.92 9.45
C SER A 4 -34.72 -0.26 10.04
N LYS A 5 -33.39 -0.19 10.08
CA LYS A 5 -32.59 -1.23 10.75
C LYS A 5 -32.99 -1.28 12.23
N PRO A 6 -33.29 -2.47 12.79
CA PRO A 6 -33.63 -2.58 14.20
C PRO A 6 -32.47 -2.08 15.05
N GLU A 7 -32.77 -1.17 15.96
CA GLU A 7 -31.80 -0.59 16.89
C GLU A 7 -31.32 -1.69 17.83
N ARG A 8 -30.01 -1.99 17.78
CA ARG A 8 -29.44 -3.02 18.66
C ARG A 8 -29.37 -2.46 20.07
N LYS A 9 -30.24 -2.95 20.97
CA LYS A 9 -30.18 -2.65 22.41
C LYS A 9 -28.77 -2.94 22.94
N GLN A 10 -28.12 -1.93 23.51
CA GLN A 10 -26.80 -2.11 24.09
C GLN A 10 -26.92 -2.92 25.38
N ILE A 11 -26.09 -3.96 25.52
CA ILE A 11 -26.02 -4.76 26.75
C ILE A 11 -25.43 -3.88 27.87
N PRO A 12 -26.06 -3.80 29.06
CA PRO A 12 -25.55 -3.06 30.21
C PRO A 12 -24.11 -3.45 30.53
N LYS A 13 -23.27 -2.49 30.97
CA LYS A 13 -21.82 -2.73 31.20
C LYS A 13 -21.56 -3.90 32.15
N ALA A 14 -22.38 -4.06 33.20
CA ALA A 14 -22.27 -5.16 34.16
C ALA A 14 -22.50 -6.55 33.55
N GLU A 15 -23.30 -6.65 32.49
CA GLU A 15 -23.66 -7.93 31.85
C GLU A 15 -22.71 -8.31 30.70
N ARG A 16 -21.77 -7.43 30.33
CA ARG A 16 -20.84 -7.68 29.22
C ARG A 16 -19.81 -8.73 29.62
N LYS A 17 -19.96 -9.94 29.06
CA LYS A 17 -18.95 -11.02 29.21
C LYS A 17 -17.58 -10.68 28.61
N ASN A 18 -17.53 -9.71 27.69
CA ASN A 18 -16.27 -9.25 27.10
C ASN A 18 -15.85 -7.91 27.67
N LEU A 19 -14.55 -7.76 27.95
CA LEU A 19 -13.93 -6.47 28.27
C LEU A 19 -13.79 -5.56 27.03
N ARG A 20 -14.58 -5.83 25.98
CA ARG A 20 -14.62 -4.98 24.80
C ARG A 20 -15.41 -3.74 25.21
N LEU A 21 -14.78 -2.57 25.09
CA LEU A 21 -15.35 -1.28 25.49
C LEU A 21 -15.36 -1.01 27.00
N TRP A 22 -14.50 -1.69 27.77
CA TRP A 22 -14.38 -1.48 29.22
C TRP A 22 -14.08 -0.02 29.63
N ALA A 23 -13.45 0.76 28.75
CA ALA A 23 -13.13 2.16 29.01
C ALA A 23 -14.26 3.14 28.67
N GLU A 24 -15.41 2.72 28.12
CA GLU A 24 -16.49 3.64 27.75
C GLU A 24 -16.94 4.53 28.93
N GLY A 25 -17.22 5.81 28.64
CA GLY A 25 -17.65 6.80 29.62
C GLY A 25 -16.48 7.61 30.21
N ALA A 26 -16.48 7.79 31.54
CA ALA A 26 -15.49 8.60 32.26
C ALA A 26 -14.03 8.14 32.07
N ARG A 27 -13.80 6.83 31.90
CA ARG A 27 -12.44 6.32 31.64
C ARG A 27 -11.95 6.73 30.25
N GLU A 28 -12.82 6.76 29.24
CA GLU A 28 -12.47 7.13 27.88
C GLU A 28 -12.24 8.64 27.75
N SER A 29 -12.93 9.47 28.53
CA SER A 29 -12.68 10.92 28.55
C SER A 29 -11.28 11.25 29.10
N ILE A 30 -10.76 10.47 30.05
CA ILE A 30 -9.35 10.58 30.50
C ILE A 30 -8.40 10.11 29.41
N LEU A 31 -8.64 8.94 28.81
CA LEU A 31 -7.65 8.28 27.94
C LEU A 31 -7.61 8.86 26.50
N SER A 32 -8.74 9.35 25.98
CA SER A 32 -8.86 9.79 24.58
C SER A 32 -7.96 10.97 24.21
N PRO A 33 -7.84 12.04 25.02
CA PRO A 33 -6.93 13.15 24.73
C PRO A 33 -5.47 12.69 24.53
N HIS A 34 -5.05 11.64 25.24
CA HIS A 34 -3.69 11.12 25.14
C HIS A 34 -3.42 10.26 23.89
N LEU A 35 -4.43 9.87 23.11
CA LEU A 35 -4.25 8.96 21.97
C LEU A 35 -3.24 9.49 20.94
N THR A 36 -3.31 10.78 20.61
CA THR A 36 -2.43 11.42 19.63
C THR A 36 -0.99 11.48 20.12
N ALA A 37 -0.78 11.91 21.37
CA ALA A 37 0.56 12.02 21.95
C ALA A 37 1.18 10.65 22.26
N TYR A 38 0.39 9.66 22.70
CA TYR A 38 0.84 8.27 22.82
C TYR A 38 1.26 7.71 21.46
N GLY A 39 0.50 7.97 20.39
CA GLY A 39 0.88 7.60 19.02
C GLY A 39 2.24 8.16 18.60
N ARG A 40 2.48 9.47 18.85
CA ARG A 40 3.79 10.11 18.61
C ARG A 40 4.91 9.49 19.45
N ALA A 41 4.64 9.12 20.70
CA ALA A 41 5.63 8.49 21.57
C ALA A 41 6.00 7.08 21.06
N VAL A 42 5.04 6.30 20.58
CA VAL A 42 5.27 5.00 19.93
C VAL A 42 6.13 5.16 18.67
N ASP A 43 5.85 6.17 17.85
CA ASP A 43 6.62 6.43 16.61
C ASP A 43 8.06 6.85 16.89
N LYS A 44 8.33 7.46 18.05
CA LYS A 44 9.70 7.78 18.53
C LYS A 44 10.42 6.59 19.16
N GLY A 45 9.74 5.47 19.39
CA GLY A 45 10.33 4.24 19.95
C GLY A 45 9.98 3.94 21.41
N TRP A 46 10.45 2.78 21.88
CA TRP A 46 9.99 2.16 23.13
C TRP A 46 10.27 2.97 24.40
N ALA A 47 11.42 3.64 24.50
CA ALA A 47 11.76 4.45 25.67
C ALA A 47 10.80 5.64 25.84
N HIS A 48 10.45 6.31 24.73
CA HIS A 48 9.47 7.40 24.70
C HIS A 48 8.06 6.91 25.01
N GLU A 49 7.66 5.77 24.42
CA GLU A 49 6.39 5.10 24.76
C GLU A 49 6.30 4.87 26.26
N ARG A 50 7.30 4.20 26.87
CA ARG A 50 7.29 3.85 28.30
C ARG A 50 7.26 5.08 29.21
N LYS A 51 8.02 6.14 28.88
CA LYS A 51 8.02 7.39 29.65
C LYS A 51 6.65 8.08 29.61
N TYR A 52 6.08 8.24 28.42
CA TYR A 52 4.77 8.86 28.25
C TYR A 52 3.67 8.01 28.91
N TRP A 53 3.73 6.71 28.72
CA TRP A 53 2.84 5.72 29.32
C TRP A 53 2.77 5.82 30.85
N LYS A 54 3.93 5.92 31.52
CA LYS A 54 3.98 6.11 32.98
C LYS A 54 3.23 7.37 33.43
N GLY A 55 3.31 8.47 32.67
CA GLY A 55 2.57 9.70 32.94
C GLY A 55 1.05 9.50 32.84
N VAL A 56 0.58 8.86 31.77
CA VAL A 56 -0.85 8.56 31.58
C VAL A 56 -1.39 7.64 32.69
N CYS A 57 -0.61 6.64 33.12
CA CYS A 57 -1.02 5.78 34.22
C CYS A 57 -1.13 6.51 35.55
N ARG A 58 -0.23 7.48 35.81
CA ARG A 58 -0.30 8.34 37.00
C ARG A 58 -1.56 9.18 36.99
N GLU A 59 -1.84 9.85 35.88
CA GLU A 59 -3.07 10.64 35.71
C GLU A 59 -4.34 9.77 35.84
N PHE A 60 -4.36 8.61 35.19
CA PHE A 60 -5.49 7.70 35.27
C PHE A 60 -5.75 7.24 36.71
N HIS A 61 -4.71 6.84 37.45
CA HIS A 61 -4.86 6.36 38.82
C HIS A 61 -5.03 7.46 39.87
N ALA A 62 -4.71 8.72 39.54
CA ALA A 62 -5.06 9.86 40.38
C ALA A 62 -6.56 10.18 40.30
N ARG A 63 -7.21 9.91 39.16
CA ARG A 63 -8.64 10.17 38.95
C ARG A 63 -9.54 8.96 39.21
N VAL A 64 -9.02 7.75 39.01
CA VAL A 64 -9.77 6.50 39.09
C VAL A 64 -9.00 5.53 39.99
N ASP A 65 -9.59 5.19 41.14
CA ASP A 65 -9.03 4.17 42.01
C ASP A 65 -8.90 2.86 41.22
N TRP A 66 -7.71 2.25 41.32
CA TRP A 66 -7.44 0.98 40.67
C TRP A 66 -8.25 -0.16 41.28
N ARG A 67 -8.88 0.00 42.45
CA ARG A 67 -9.80 -0.96 43.05
C ARG A 67 -11.25 -0.86 42.54
N THR A 68 -11.67 0.30 42.01
CA THR A 68 -13.04 0.51 41.48
C THR A 68 -13.39 -0.50 40.40
N GLN A 69 -14.59 -1.06 40.42
CA GLN A 69 -15.00 -2.05 39.40
C GLN A 69 -15.18 -1.41 38.02
N ASP A 70 -14.94 -2.18 36.95
CA ASP A 70 -14.92 -1.67 35.57
C ASP A 70 -16.28 -1.10 35.10
N HIS A 71 -17.39 -1.54 35.69
CA HIS A 71 -18.74 -1.13 35.32
C HIS A 71 -19.26 0.09 36.10
N GLU A 72 -18.59 0.47 37.19
CA GLU A 72 -18.96 1.62 38.00
C GLU A 72 -18.51 2.91 37.31
N GLU A 73 -19.44 3.87 37.19
CA GLU A 73 -19.15 5.22 36.68
C GLU A 73 -18.82 6.12 37.86
N LEU A 74 -17.67 6.79 37.79
CA LEU A 74 -17.16 7.64 38.86
C LEU A 74 -17.21 9.10 38.45
N ASP A 75 -17.45 9.95 39.43
CA ASP A 75 -17.17 11.38 39.33
C ASP A 75 -15.65 11.57 39.32
N LEU A 76 -15.15 12.20 38.25
CA LEU A 76 -13.72 12.35 38.03
C LEU A 76 -13.16 13.44 38.93
N ALA A 77 -12.23 13.07 39.82
CA ALA A 77 -11.46 14.04 40.59
C ALA A 77 -10.58 14.90 39.67
N ASP A 78 -10.30 16.13 40.09
CA ASP A 78 -9.34 17.00 39.43
C ASP A 78 -7.92 16.43 39.57
N TYR A 79 -7.20 16.41 38.45
CA TYR A 79 -5.83 15.91 38.43
C TYR A 79 -4.83 17.05 38.58
N ASP A 80 -4.04 17.02 39.64
CA ASP A 80 -2.86 17.86 39.80
C ASP A 80 -1.59 17.10 39.37
N PRO A 81 -0.92 17.49 38.27
CA PRO A 81 0.33 16.85 37.81
C PRO A 81 1.48 16.95 38.81
N LYS A 82 1.42 17.89 39.76
CA LYS A 82 2.47 18.11 40.78
C LYS A 82 2.19 17.37 42.08
N ALA A 83 1.01 16.78 42.26
CA ALA A 83 0.69 16.01 43.44
C ALA A 83 1.65 14.83 43.60
N VAL A 84 2.26 14.73 44.78
CA VAL A 84 3.11 13.59 45.13
C VAL A 84 2.20 12.41 45.40
N ILE A 85 2.19 11.43 44.50
CA ILE A 85 1.44 10.19 44.70
C ILE A 85 2.18 9.38 45.79
N PRO A 86 1.56 9.13 46.95
CA PRO A 86 2.18 8.34 48.00
C PRO A 86 2.47 6.93 47.48
N VAL A 87 3.65 6.41 47.83
CA VAL A 87 4.04 5.03 47.47
C VAL A 87 3.24 4.09 48.38
N GLU A 88 2.18 3.52 47.82
CA GLU A 88 1.38 2.51 48.49
C GLU A 88 2.15 1.18 48.52
N MET A 89 2.44 0.67 49.72
CA MET A 89 2.98 -0.68 49.91
C MET A 89 1.82 -1.67 49.76
N LEU A 90 1.72 -2.29 48.59
CA LEU A 90 0.65 -3.22 48.24
C LEU A 90 1.07 -4.67 48.55
N PRO A 91 0.14 -5.52 49.01
CA PRO A 91 0.39 -6.96 49.04
C PRO A 91 0.60 -7.49 47.62
N GLU A 92 1.33 -8.59 47.48
CA GLU A 92 1.72 -9.15 46.17
C GLU A 92 0.51 -9.44 45.26
N GLU A 93 -0.60 -9.90 45.84
CA GLU A 93 -1.85 -10.16 45.10
C GLU A 93 -2.41 -8.89 44.45
N GLU A 94 -2.44 -7.79 45.21
CA GLU A 94 -2.93 -6.48 44.72
C GLU A 94 -1.98 -5.86 43.68
N GLU A 95 -0.67 -6.09 43.79
CA GLU A 95 0.27 -5.68 42.76
C GLU A 95 0.00 -6.37 41.42
N VAL A 96 -0.29 -7.68 41.45
CA VAL A 96 -0.63 -8.44 40.24
C VAL A 96 -1.89 -7.86 39.61
N GLU A 97 -2.93 -7.58 40.38
CA GLU A 97 -4.17 -6.98 39.88
C GLU A 97 -3.93 -5.61 39.25
N LYS A 98 -3.20 -4.72 39.94
CA LYS A 98 -2.81 -3.40 39.44
C LYS A 98 -2.02 -3.52 38.12
N ARG A 99 -1.05 -4.44 38.05
CA ARG A 99 -0.30 -4.74 36.81
C ARG A 99 -1.23 -5.24 35.70
N THR A 100 -2.24 -6.06 36.00
CA THR A 100 -3.20 -6.50 34.98
C THR A 100 -4.02 -5.34 34.42
N ARG A 101 -4.45 -4.39 35.26
CA ARG A 101 -5.19 -3.19 34.82
C ARG A 101 -4.34 -2.27 33.96
N LEU A 102 -3.08 -2.04 34.33
CA LEU A 102 -2.13 -1.30 33.49
C LEU A 102 -1.96 -1.96 32.11
N LYS A 103 -1.84 -3.29 32.06
CA LYS A 103 -1.81 -4.04 30.78
C LYS A 103 -3.08 -3.81 29.96
N ARG A 104 -4.27 -3.70 30.58
CA ARG A 104 -5.54 -3.40 29.88
C ARG A 104 -5.56 -2.00 29.29
N ILE A 105 -5.17 -0.98 30.05
CA ILE A 105 -5.09 0.40 29.56
C ILE A 105 -4.11 0.48 28.37
N ARG A 106 -2.94 -0.19 28.44
CA ARG A 106 -1.98 -0.23 27.32
C ARG A 106 -2.59 -0.91 26.08
N ARG A 107 -3.26 -2.06 26.27
CA ARG A 107 -3.98 -2.76 25.18
C ARG A 107 -5.06 -1.88 24.55
N TRP A 108 -5.76 -1.06 25.36
CA TRP A 108 -6.76 -0.12 24.87
C TRP A 108 -6.13 0.92 23.95
N PHE A 109 -5.01 1.55 24.34
CA PHE A 109 -4.27 2.48 23.49
C PHE A 109 -3.82 1.84 22.18
N LEU A 110 -3.19 0.67 22.26
CA LEU A 110 -2.72 -0.04 21.06
C LEU A 110 -3.88 -0.42 20.13
N TYR A 111 -5.01 -0.86 20.68
CA TYR A 111 -6.20 -1.17 19.91
C TYR A 111 -6.78 0.08 19.23
N ARG A 112 -6.95 1.18 19.96
CA ARG A 112 -7.45 2.46 19.44
C ARG A 112 -6.50 3.03 18.41
N LEU A 113 -5.20 3.07 18.70
CA LEU A 113 -4.17 3.53 17.76
C LEU A 113 -4.18 2.70 16.48
N ARG A 114 -4.29 1.36 16.56
CA ARG A 114 -4.44 0.51 15.38
C ARG A 114 -5.73 0.80 14.61
N LYS A 115 -6.84 1.05 15.28
CA LYS A 115 -8.13 1.39 14.64
C LYS A 115 -8.06 2.77 13.97
N THR A 116 -7.56 3.78 14.65
CA THR A 116 -7.35 5.13 14.13
C THR A 116 -6.33 5.14 13.00
N ARG A 117 -5.24 4.35 13.09
CA ARG A 117 -4.27 4.17 11.99
C ARG A 117 -4.87 3.42 10.81
N LYS A 118 -5.73 2.41 11.03
CA LYS A 118 -6.46 1.76 9.94
C LYS A 118 -7.40 2.73 9.25
N GLN A 119 -8.11 3.58 10.01
CA GLN A 119 -8.93 4.64 9.45
C GLN A 119 -8.10 5.69 8.71
N LYS A 120 -6.96 6.12 9.25
CA LYS A 120 -6.05 7.05 8.57
C LYS A 120 -5.42 6.43 7.32
N ARG A 121 -4.98 5.17 7.35
CA ARG A 121 -4.48 4.45 6.16
C ARG A 121 -5.58 4.21 5.12
N ALA A 122 -6.83 4.02 5.55
CA ALA A 122 -7.98 3.95 4.64
C ALA A 122 -8.43 5.33 4.14
N ALA A 123 -8.09 6.41 4.85
CA ALA A 123 -8.37 7.79 4.48
C ALA A 123 -7.19 8.51 3.81
N SER A 124 -6.00 7.92 3.72
CA SER A 124 -4.77 8.59 3.26
C SER A 124 -4.23 8.06 1.94
N PHE A 125 -5.13 7.71 1.02
CA PHE A 125 -4.89 7.81 -0.42
C PHE A 125 -6.21 8.16 -1.12
N ASP A 126 -7.02 9.02 -0.47
CA ASP A 126 -8.24 9.52 -1.09
C ASP A 126 -7.84 10.62 -2.08
N PRO A 127 -7.97 10.40 -3.39
CA PRO A 127 -7.54 11.36 -4.41
C PRO A 127 -8.25 12.70 -4.31
N THR A 128 -9.38 12.75 -3.59
CA THR A 128 -10.15 13.98 -3.35
C THR A 128 -9.64 14.82 -2.18
N LYS A 129 -8.82 14.26 -1.28
CA LYS A 129 -8.37 14.94 -0.04
C LYS A 129 -6.87 15.14 0.04
N ASP A 130 -6.09 14.31 -0.64
CA ASP A 130 -4.64 14.41 -0.68
C ASP A 130 -4.18 14.46 -2.14
N PRO A 131 -3.72 15.62 -2.66
CA PRO A 131 -3.29 15.73 -4.06
C PRO A 131 -2.04 14.87 -4.34
N PHE A 132 -1.22 14.58 -3.33
CA PHE A 132 -0.08 13.68 -3.46
C PHE A 132 -0.48 12.21 -3.59
N SER A 133 -1.70 11.84 -3.20
CA SER A 133 -2.17 10.45 -3.34
C SER A 133 -2.38 10.05 -4.79
N VAL A 134 -2.89 10.95 -5.64
CA VAL A 134 -3.00 10.76 -7.10
C VAL A 134 -1.62 10.64 -7.71
N LEU A 135 -0.70 11.51 -7.30
CA LEU A 135 0.68 11.49 -7.77
C LEU A 135 1.36 10.17 -7.39
N LEU A 136 1.30 9.74 -6.13
CA LEU A 136 1.85 8.47 -5.66
C LEU A 136 1.22 7.26 -6.36
N ALA A 137 -0.08 7.29 -6.65
CA ALA A 137 -0.72 6.24 -7.43
C ALA A 137 -0.13 6.14 -8.85
N LYS A 138 0.04 7.28 -9.54
CA LYS A 138 0.68 7.36 -10.87
C LYS A 138 2.14 6.90 -10.83
N LEU A 139 2.89 7.35 -9.83
CA LEU A 139 4.32 7.06 -9.69
C LEU A 139 4.63 5.66 -9.23
N SER A 140 3.71 5.04 -8.48
CA SER A 140 3.97 3.74 -7.92
C SER A 140 4.31 2.77 -9.04
N GLY A 141 3.63 2.81 -10.20
CA GLY A 141 3.89 1.97 -11.40
C GLY A 141 3.76 0.45 -11.16
N VAL A 142 3.84 0.06 -9.89
CA VAL A 142 3.72 -1.24 -9.28
C VAL A 142 2.25 -1.56 -9.26
N THR A 143 1.79 -2.05 -10.41
CA THR A 143 0.51 -2.73 -10.47
C THR A 143 0.67 -4.04 -9.69
N ALA A 144 -0.26 -4.30 -8.77
CA ALA A 144 -0.35 -5.61 -8.16
C ALA A 144 -0.46 -6.66 -9.27
N PRO A 145 0.19 -7.83 -9.14
CA PRO A 145 0.11 -8.86 -10.17
C PRO A 145 -1.37 -9.19 -10.40
N PRO A 146 -1.80 -9.35 -11.66
CA PRO A 146 -3.19 -9.60 -11.97
C PRO A 146 -3.69 -10.85 -11.23
N LYS A 147 -4.98 -10.84 -10.88
CA LYS A 147 -5.63 -12.01 -10.27
C LYS A 147 -5.53 -13.20 -11.23
N ALA A 148 -5.73 -14.41 -10.69
CA ALA A 148 -5.86 -15.60 -11.52
C ALA A 148 -6.95 -15.36 -12.57
N GLN A 149 -6.64 -15.67 -13.82
CA GLN A 149 -7.61 -15.59 -14.91
C GLN A 149 -8.76 -16.55 -14.62
N GLN A 150 -9.96 -16.19 -15.06
CA GLN A 150 -11.06 -17.14 -15.04
C GLN A 150 -10.74 -18.31 -15.98
N VAL A 151 -11.25 -19.50 -15.71
CA VAL A 151 -10.85 -20.72 -16.44
C VAL A 151 -11.06 -20.57 -17.95
N PHE A 152 -12.18 -19.99 -18.38
CA PHE A 152 -12.44 -19.74 -19.81
C PHE A 152 -11.48 -18.68 -20.41
N GLN A 153 -11.01 -17.72 -19.62
CA GLN A 153 -10.05 -16.69 -20.09
C GLN A 153 -8.66 -17.30 -20.29
N GLN A 154 -8.27 -18.24 -19.42
CA GLN A 154 -7.05 -19.02 -19.62
C GLN A 154 -7.15 -19.86 -20.90
N PHE A 155 -8.29 -20.53 -21.12
CA PHE A 155 -8.55 -21.26 -22.37
C PHE A 155 -8.46 -20.33 -23.59
N MET A 156 -9.05 -19.13 -23.50
CA MET A 156 -8.91 -18.13 -24.56
C MET A 156 -7.45 -17.78 -24.83
N HIS A 157 -6.64 -17.55 -23.79
CA HIS A 157 -5.24 -17.21 -23.93
C HIS A 157 -4.42 -18.33 -24.61
N GLU A 158 -4.64 -19.58 -24.20
CA GLU A 158 -3.88 -20.74 -24.70
C GLU A 158 -4.30 -21.20 -26.09
N SER A 159 -5.59 -21.12 -26.42
CA SER A 159 -6.18 -21.70 -27.64
C SER A 159 -6.70 -20.66 -28.63
N TYR A 160 -6.35 -19.38 -28.48
CA TYR A 160 -6.87 -18.32 -29.36
C TYR A 160 -6.52 -18.57 -30.83
N SER A 161 -5.24 -18.75 -31.13
CA SER A 161 -4.75 -18.86 -32.51
C SER A 161 -5.16 -20.17 -33.18
N THR A 162 -5.23 -21.26 -32.42
CA THR A 162 -5.43 -22.61 -32.95
C THR A 162 -6.89 -22.98 -33.16
N ILE A 163 -7.76 -22.69 -32.18
CA ILE A 163 -9.15 -23.17 -32.17
C ILE A 163 -10.13 -22.00 -32.31
N ILE A 164 -9.94 -20.96 -31.48
CA ILE A 164 -10.96 -19.91 -31.34
C ILE A 164 -10.97 -18.97 -32.55
N ALA A 165 -9.82 -18.49 -33.03
CA ALA A 165 -9.76 -17.54 -34.13
C ALA A 165 -10.29 -18.11 -35.47
N PRO A 166 -9.98 -19.36 -35.86
CA PRO A 166 -10.61 -19.99 -37.03
C PRO A 166 -12.13 -20.15 -36.84
N THR A 167 -12.57 -20.61 -35.67
CA THR A 167 -14.00 -20.80 -35.38
C THR A 167 -14.77 -19.48 -35.37
N VAL A 168 -14.16 -18.42 -34.81
CA VAL A 168 -14.72 -17.06 -34.83
C VAL A 168 -14.83 -16.55 -36.26
N THR A 169 -13.81 -16.75 -37.09
CA THR A 169 -13.83 -16.32 -38.49
C THR A 169 -14.94 -17.05 -39.27
N ALA A 170 -15.05 -18.37 -39.11
CA ALA A 170 -16.10 -19.17 -39.74
C ALA A 170 -17.50 -18.74 -39.29
N LYS A 171 -17.78 -18.76 -37.97
CA LYS A 171 -19.09 -18.34 -37.44
C LYS A 171 -19.44 -16.88 -37.74
N TRP A 172 -18.42 -16.01 -37.91
CA TRP A 172 -18.64 -14.62 -38.30
C TRP A 172 -19.00 -14.48 -39.78
N ALA A 173 -18.37 -15.27 -40.66
CA ALA A 173 -18.73 -15.31 -42.08
C ALA A 173 -20.18 -15.78 -42.26
N ASP A 174 -20.58 -16.86 -41.59
CA ASP A 174 -21.96 -17.37 -41.63
C ASP A 174 -22.96 -16.29 -41.16
N LYS A 175 -22.60 -15.56 -40.09
CA LYS A 175 -23.43 -14.47 -39.56
C LYS A 175 -23.55 -13.31 -40.55
N GLN A 176 -22.50 -12.97 -41.29
CA GLN A 176 -22.53 -11.92 -42.31
C GLN A 176 -23.39 -12.34 -43.50
N GLU A 177 -23.33 -13.61 -43.91
CA GLU A 177 -24.18 -14.14 -44.98
C GLU A 177 -25.67 -14.10 -44.59
N SER A 178 -25.99 -14.41 -43.33
CA SER A 178 -27.37 -14.32 -42.82
C SER A 178 -27.91 -12.88 -42.66
N ASN A 179 -27.02 -11.87 -42.63
CA ASN A 179 -27.40 -10.47 -42.46
C ASN A 179 -26.50 -9.53 -43.29
N PRO A 180 -26.66 -9.51 -44.62
CA PRO A 180 -25.75 -8.84 -45.55
C PRO A 180 -25.73 -7.30 -45.45
N GLY A 181 -26.61 -6.69 -44.63
CA GLY A 181 -26.75 -5.23 -44.54
C GLY A 181 -26.31 -4.58 -43.22
N GLY A 182 -25.96 -5.34 -42.17
CA GLY A 182 -25.99 -4.82 -40.79
C GLY A 182 -24.71 -4.87 -39.95
N GLY A 183 -23.57 -5.33 -40.48
CA GLY A 183 -22.41 -5.72 -39.66
C GLY A 183 -21.13 -4.89 -39.83
N SER A 184 -20.40 -4.66 -38.73
CA SER A 184 -19.00 -4.22 -38.78
C SER A 184 -18.12 -5.23 -39.52
N LYS A 185 -17.08 -4.80 -40.25
CA LYS A 185 -16.18 -5.71 -40.99
C LYS A 185 -15.50 -6.75 -40.10
N GLN A 186 -15.27 -6.42 -38.82
CA GLN A 186 -14.63 -7.32 -37.86
C GLN A 186 -15.62 -7.80 -36.78
N PRO A 187 -15.42 -9.03 -36.26
CA PRO A 187 -16.22 -9.55 -35.15
C PRO A 187 -15.98 -8.72 -33.89
N LYS A 188 -17.08 -8.23 -33.28
CA LYS A 188 -17.05 -7.50 -32.00
C LYS A 188 -16.49 -8.37 -30.88
N ALA A 189 -15.84 -7.76 -29.88
CA ALA A 189 -15.21 -8.49 -28.77
C ALA A 189 -16.19 -9.43 -28.01
N GLY A 190 -17.45 -9.00 -27.83
CA GLY A 190 -18.49 -9.83 -27.21
C GLY A 190 -18.79 -11.12 -27.98
N PHE A 191 -18.78 -11.07 -29.31
CA PHE A 191 -18.98 -12.26 -30.16
C PHE A 191 -17.83 -13.25 -29.99
N ARG A 192 -16.59 -12.78 -29.97
CA ARG A 192 -15.41 -13.64 -29.76
C ARG A 192 -15.46 -14.33 -28.39
N ALA A 193 -15.82 -13.57 -27.35
CA ALA A 193 -15.96 -14.11 -26.01
C ALA A 193 -17.10 -15.15 -25.91
N GLN A 194 -18.21 -14.94 -26.62
CA GLN A 194 -19.31 -15.92 -26.67
C GLN A 194 -18.87 -17.22 -27.35
N VAL A 195 -18.27 -17.14 -28.54
CA VAL A 195 -17.76 -18.34 -29.25
C VAL A 195 -16.74 -19.10 -28.39
N ALA A 196 -15.85 -18.39 -27.69
CA ALA A 196 -14.89 -19.03 -26.78
C ALA A 196 -15.56 -19.71 -25.59
N ARG A 197 -16.63 -19.13 -25.01
CA ARG A 197 -17.40 -19.77 -23.93
C ARG A 197 -18.13 -21.01 -24.41
N ASP A 198 -18.73 -20.97 -25.60
CA ASP A 198 -19.41 -22.12 -26.19
C ASP A 198 -18.42 -23.28 -26.39
N LEU A 199 -17.26 -22.98 -27.00
CA LEU A 199 -16.18 -23.95 -27.19
C LEU A 199 -15.68 -24.50 -25.85
N PHE A 200 -15.47 -23.64 -24.85
CA PHE A 200 -15.04 -24.06 -23.51
C PHE A 200 -16.08 -24.95 -22.81
N SER A 201 -17.36 -24.62 -22.93
CA SER A 201 -18.45 -25.40 -22.32
C SER A 201 -18.63 -26.79 -22.94
N ALA A 202 -18.24 -26.94 -24.21
CA ALA A 202 -18.22 -28.21 -24.91
C ALA A 202 -17.02 -29.11 -24.53
N LEU A 203 -15.98 -28.55 -23.89
CA LEU A 203 -14.84 -29.35 -23.44
C LEU A 203 -15.25 -30.28 -22.28
N PRO A 204 -14.66 -31.48 -22.19
CA PRO A 204 -14.86 -32.37 -21.05
C PRO A 204 -14.52 -31.68 -19.72
N ALA A 205 -15.25 -32.05 -18.66
CA ALA A 205 -15.05 -31.46 -17.33
C ALA A 205 -13.62 -31.65 -16.80
N GLU A 206 -12.95 -32.73 -17.19
CA GLU A 206 -11.55 -33.00 -16.84
C GLU A 206 -10.60 -31.96 -17.46
N GLU A 207 -10.78 -31.62 -18.73
CA GLU A 207 -9.96 -30.60 -19.41
C GLU A 207 -10.22 -29.20 -18.84
N GLN A 208 -11.47 -28.88 -18.55
CA GLN A 208 -11.80 -27.62 -17.86
C GLN A 208 -11.10 -27.53 -16.50
N ALA A 209 -11.04 -28.63 -15.75
CA ALA A 209 -10.34 -28.68 -14.47
C ALA A 209 -8.82 -28.52 -14.62
N THR A 210 -8.19 -29.11 -15.64
CA THR A 210 -6.74 -28.96 -15.87
C THR A 210 -6.36 -27.54 -16.28
N ILE A 211 -7.16 -26.89 -17.15
CA ILE A 211 -7.00 -25.47 -17.48
C ILE A 211 -7.14 -24.61 -16.22
N GLY A 212 -8.13 -24.92 -15.37
CA GLY A 212 -8.35 -24.22 -14.11
C GLY A 212 -7.20 -24.39 -13.11
N ALA A 213 -6.53 -25.53 -13.12
CA ALA A 213 -5.33 -25.77 -12.32
C ALA A 213 -4.14 -24.94 -12.83
N ARG A 214 -3.90 -24.93 -14.15
CA ARG A 214 -2.83 -24.13 -14.79
C ARG A 214 -3.02 -22.63 -14.57
N ALA A 215 -4.24 -22.10 -14.73
CA ALA A 215 -4.55 -20.70 -14.44
C ALA A 215 -4.21 -20.28 -13.00
N LYS A 216 -4.44 -21.18 -12.03
CA LYS A 216 -4.10 -20.94 -10.61
C LYS A 216 -2.60 -21.02 -10.37
N GLU A 217 -1.92 -21.97 -11.00
CA GLU A 217 -0.47 -22.12 -10.92
C GLU A 217 0.25 -20.90 -11.51
N GLU A 218 -0.09 -20.46 -12.72
CA GLU A 218 0.47 -19.24 -13.33
C GLU A 218 0.21 -17.98 -12.52
N ALA A 219 -0.94 -17.90 -11.86
CA ALA A 219 -1.23 -16.79 -10.96
C ALA A 219 -0.38 -16.86 -9.69
N ALA A 220 -0.14 -18.06 -9.17
CA ALA A 220 0.71 -18.29 -8.00
C ALA A 220 2.19 -17.99 -8.32
N THR A 221 2.70 -18.43 -9.47
CA THR A 221 4.07 -18.14 -9.92
C THR A 221 4.28 -16.65 -10.15
N ARG A 222 3.35 -15.95 -10.82
CA ARG A 222 3.40 -14.49 -10.98
C ARG A 222 3.38 -13.75 -9.64
N LYS A 223 2.52 -14.16 -8.71
CA LYS A 223 2.50 -13.58 -7.35
C LYS A 223 3.77 -13.85 -6.58
N ALA A 224 4.33 -15.06 -6.70
CA ALA A 224 5.58 -15.42 -6.06
C ALA A 224 6.75 -14.60 -6.63
N ALA A 225 6.84 -14.46 -7.96
CA ALA A 225 7.83 -13.63 -8.63
C ALA A 225 7.71 -12.15 -8.22
N TYR A 226 6.50 -11.62 -8.18
CA TYR A 226 6.23 -10.26 -7.70
C TYR A 226 6.66 -10.06 -6.24
N HIS A 227 6.25 -10.96 -5.34
CA HIS A 227 6.62 -10.87 -3.92
C HIS A 227 8.12 -11.05 -3.69
N LYS A 228 8.77 -11.88 -4.52
CA LYS A 228 10.21 -12.04 -4.52
C LYS A 228 10.88 -10.73 -4.95
N ALA A 229 10.51 -10.17 -6.10
CA ALA A 229 11.02 -8.89 -6.59
C ALA A 229 10.83 -7.72 -5.60
N MET A 230 9.72 -7.72 -4.84
CA MET A 230 9.45 -6.70 -3.82
C MET A 230 10.23 -6.88 -2.51
N LYS A 231 10.72 -8.09 -2.23
CA LYS A 231 11.48 -8.41 -1.01
C LYS A 231 12.98 -8.43 -1.24
N ASP A 232 13.39 -8.80 -2.44
CA ASP A 232 14.80 -8.81 -2.82
C ASP A 232 15.35 -7.37 -2.74
N PRO A 233 16.55 -7.17 -2.18
CA PRO A 233 17.16 -5.86 -2.16
C PRO A 233 17.42 -5.37 -3.59
N ALA A 234 17.48 -4.05 -3.77
CA ALA A 234 17.81 -3.46 -5.07
C ALA A 234 19.16 -4.00 -5.57
N SER A 235 19.23 -4.30 -6.87
CA SER A 235 20.45 -4.83 -7.50
C SER A 235 21.61 -3.86 -7.27
N THR A 236 22.74 -4.40 -6.80
CA THR A 236 23.99 -3.66 -6.65
C THR A 236 24.89 -3.77 -7.88
N ALA A 237 24.46 -4.49 -8.92
CA ALA A 237 25.22 -4.67 -10.14
C ALA A 237 25.38 -3.31 -10.87
N PRO A 238 26.58 -2.98 -11.40
CA PRO A 238 26.82 -1.73 -12.12
C PRO A 238 25.85 -1.51 -13.31
N GLU A 239 25.52 -2.57 -14.05
CA GLU A 239 24.59 -2.51 -15.19
C GLU A 239 23.19 -2.07 -14.77
N ASP A 240 22.64 -2.67 -13.73
CA ASP A 240 21.29 -2.34 -13.25
C ASP A 240 21.26 -0.95 -12.63
N ARG A 241 22.32 -0.56 -11.92
CA ARG A 241 22.48 0.82 -11.42
C ARG A 241 22.47 1.84 -12.55
N GLN A 242 23.18 1.57 -13.66
CA GLN A 242 23.18 2.47 -14.80
C GLN A 242 21.79 2.58 -15.44
N LYS A 243 21.07 1.46 -15.62
CA LYS A 243 19.68 1.49 -16.09
C LYS A 243 18.79 2.34 -15.18
N CYS A 244 18.95 2.24 -13.85
CA CYS A 244 18.23 3.09 -12.91
C CYS A 244 18.62 4.57 -13.03
N ILE A 245 19.91 4.90 -13.22
CA ILE A 245 20.38 6.27 -13.42
C ILE A 245 19.81 6.86 -14.72
N ASP A 246 19.83 6.10 -15.82
CA ASP A 246 19.34 6.54 -17.12
C ASP A 246 17.81 6.76 -17.11
N ALA A 247 17.07 5.92 -16.39
CA ALA A 247 15.61 6.07 -16.21
C ALA A 247 15.21 7.14 -15.17
N LEU A 248 16.17 7.67 -14.41
CA LEU A 248 15.89 8.56 -13.28
C LEU A 248 15.21 9.87 -13.69
N PRO A 249 15.59 10.56 -14.79
CA PRO A 249 14.89 11.76 -15.24
C PRO A 249 13.43 11.50 -15.64
N GLU A 250 13.16 10.38 -16.31
CA GLU A 250 11.80 9.98 -16.69
C GLU A 250 10.95 9.65 -15.46
N PHE A 251 11.55 8.97 -14.48
CA PHE A 251 10.88 8.67 -13.21
C PHE A 251 10.60 9.92 -12.36
N MET A 252 11.60 10.79 -12.17
CA MET A 252 11.48 11.96 -11.30
C MET A 252 10.73 13.13 -11.94
N GLY A 253 10.72 13.22 -13.27
CA GLY A 253 10.10 14.31 -14.02
C GLY A 253 8.62 14.55 -13.64
N PRO A 254 7.76 13.50 -13.67
CA PRO A 254 6.37 13.60 -13.23
C PRO A 254 6.21 13.94 -11.74
N ILE A 255 7.14 13.50 -10.87
CA ILE A 255 7.11 13.84 -9.43
C ILE A 255 7.30 15.33 -9.24
N LEU A 256 8.36 15.87 -9.84
CA LEU A 256 8.70 17.28 -9.74
C LEU A 256 7.62 18.16 -10.39
N HIS A 257 7.00 17.67 -11.48
CA HIS A 257 5.84 18.31 -12.08
C HIS A 257 4.65 18.38 -11.11
N GLY A 258 4.27 17.25 -10.50
CA GLY A 258 3.18 17.22 -9.54
C GLY A 258 3.44 18.09 -8.31
N VAL A 259 4.69 18.12 -7.80
CA VAL A 259 5.08 19.04 -6.71
C VAL A 259 4.91 20.49 -7.14
N GLN A 260 5.36 20.86 -8.34
CA GLN A 260 5.21 22.21 -8.87
C GLN A 260 3.72 22.58 -9.04
N GLU A 261 2.89 21.69 -9.60
CA GLU A 261 1.45 21.93 -9.74
C GLU A 261 0.74 22.11 -8.39
N CYS A 262 1.09 21.30 -7.39
CA CYS A 262 0.43 21.33 -6.09
C CYS A 262 0.88 22.52 -5.22
N THR A 263 2.12 22.98 -5.37
CA THR A 263 2.73 23.96 -4.45
C THR A 263 3.03 25.30 -5.10
N GLY A 264 3.10 25.37 -6.42
CA GLY A 264 3.61 26.53 -7.17
C GLY A 264 5.13 26.74 -7.05
N LEU A 265 5.86 25.86 -6.36
CA LEU A 265 7.30 26.01 -6.13
C LEU A 265 8.12 25.48 -7.32
N HIS A 266 9.26 26.13 -7.57
CA HIS A 266 10.30 25.58 -8.42
C HIS A 266 11.01 24.45 -7.69
N ALA A 267 11.16 23.31 -8.35
CA ALA A 267 11.76 22.12 -7.75
C ALA A 267 12.95 21.67 -8.59
N VAL A 268 14.11 21.55 -7.95
CA VAL A 268 15.32 20.97 -8.56
C VAL A 268 15.80 19.84 -7.68
N LEU A 269 16.09 18.71 -8.33
CA LEU A 269 16.62 17.53 -7.68
C LEU A 269 17.99 17.24 -8.24
N ILE A 270 18.96 17.08 -7.35
CA ILE A 270 20.36 16.88 -7.66
C ILE A 270 20.78 15.54 -7.09
N PHE A 271 21.39 14.71 -7.92
CA PHE A 271 21.93 13.40 -7.59
C PHE A 271 23.41 13.40 -7.93
N GLY A 272 24.22 12.67 -7.17
CA GLY A 272 25.57 12.40 -7.64
C GLY A 272 26.19 11.20 -6.95
N GLY A 273 27.23 10.67 -7.60
CA GLY A 273 27.92 9.46 -7.19
C GLY A 273 28.72 8.87 -8.36
N PRO A 274 29.33 7.69 -8.16
CA PRO A 274 30.08 7.02 -9.22
C PRO A 274 29.13 6.51 -10.31
N MET A 275 29.34 6.94 -11.55
CA MET A 275 28.51 6.55 -12.69
C MET A 275 29.14 5.39 -13.47
N PRO A 276 28.49 4.22 -13.54
CA PRO A 276 29.05 3.05 -14.20
C PRO A 276 29.43 3.27 -15.68
N LYS A 277 28.61 4.01 -16.43
CA LYS A 277 28.87 4.36 -17.85
C LYS A 277 30.14 5.18 -18.06
N TYR A 278 30.60 5.89 -17.04
CA TYR A 278 31.80 6.73 -17.07
C TYR A 278 32.93 6.08 -16.26
N ASN A 279 33.03 4.75 -16.31
CA ASN A 279 34.05 3.96 -15.62
C ASN A 279 34.09 4.21 -14.09
N GLY A 280 32.95 4.53 -13.49
CA GLY A 280 32.85 4.83 -12.06
C GLY A 280 33.30 6.24 -11.67
N GLU A 281 33.53 7.14 -12.64
CA GLU A 281 33.82 8.55 -12.36
C GLU A 281 32.67 9.21 -11.57
N LEU A 282 33.02 10.07 -10.62
CA LEU A 282 32.05 10.84 -9.85
C LEU A 282 31.41 11.89 -10.75
N ARG A 283 30.10 11.80 -10.89
CA ARG A 283 29.33 12.77 -11.68
C ARG A 283 28.04 13.14 -10.97
N THR A 284 27.53 14.30 -11.35
CA THR A 284 26.30 14.87 -10.81
C THR A 284 25.27 14.95 -11.93
N LEU A 285 24.07 14.43 -11.67
CA LEU A 285 22.89 14.53 -12.51
C LEU A 285 21.88 15.45 -11.83
N HIS A 286 21.13 16.24 -12.59
CA HIS A 286 20.06 17.04 -12.03
C HIS A 286 18.81 16.99 -12.92
N VAL A 287 17.65 17.10 -12.28
CA VAL A 287 16.34 17.21 -12.92
C VAL A 287 15.66 18.44 -12.34
N ALA A 288 15.28 19.38 -13.19
CA ALA A 288 14.67 20.64 -12.78
C ALA A 288 13.26 20.80 -13.36
N ARG A 289 12.36 21.35 -12.55
CA ARG A 289 11.02 21.80 -12.95
C ARG A 289 10.75 23.21 -12.43
N GLY A 290 9.92 23.91 -13.18
CA GLY A 290 9.67 25.34 -13.04
C GLY A 290 10.42 26.16 -14.08
N ARG A 291 9.72 27.15 -14.63
CA ARG A 291 10.16 27.98 -15.76
C ARG A 291 10.27 29.43 -15.31
N ASN A 292 11.36 30.11 -15.64
CA ASN A 292 11.54 31.52 -15.30
C ASN A 292 10.59 32.39 -16.14
N ALA A 293 9.82 33.26 -15.48
CA ALA A 293 8.88 34.17 -16.14
C ALA A 293 9.59 35.22 -17.02
N THR A 294 10.82 35.60 -16.69
CA THR A 294 11.50 36.73 -17.37
C THR A 294 12.25 36.34 -18.64
N ARG A 295 12.61 35.06 -18.81
CA ARG A 295 13.46 34.60 -19.91
C ARG A 295 12.92 33.29 -20.48
N ALA A 296 12.11 33.40 -21.52
CA ALA A 296 11.65 32.33 -22.43
C ALA A 296 11.33 30.96 -21.79
N GLY A 297 10.88 30.93 -20.53
CA GLY A 297 10.61 29.70 -19.81
C GLY A 297 11.83 28.84 -19.47
N ASP A 298 13.04 29.41 -19.43
CA ASP A 298 14.26 28.69 -19.05
C ASP A 298 14.13 28.10 -17.64
N THR A 299 14.61 26.88 -17.45
CA THR A 299 14.75 26.30 -16.11
C THR A 299 15.93 26.93 -15.35
N TRP A 300 15.97 26.80 -14.02
CA TRP A 300 17.06 27.40 -13.23
C TRP A 300 18.49 26.99 -13.69
N PRO A 301 18.77 25.71 -14.00
CA PRO A 301 20.08 25.32 -14.55
C PRO A 301 20.40 25.92 -15.93
N GLN A 302 19.38 26.29 -16.72
CA GLN A 302 19.57 26.89 -18.04
C GLN A 302 19.72 28.42 -17.95
N TRP A 303 19.02 29.05 -17.01
CA TRP A 303 18.99 30.50 -16.83
C TRP A 303 20.39 31.08 -16.59
N ASP A 304 21.19 30.44 -15.72
CA ASP A 304 22.61 30.73 -15.52
C ASP A 304 23.43 29.45 -15.45
N LYS A 305 23.66 28.84 -16.63
CA LYS A 305 24.39 27.59 -16.77
C LYS A 305 25.79 27.63 -16.15
N ASN A 306 26.50 28.76 -16.29
CA ASN A 306 27.88 28.87 -15.81
C ASN A 306 27.93 28.89 -14.28
N HIS A 307 27.08 29.68 -13.66
CA HIS A 307 27.00 29.75 -12.21
C HIS A 307 26.48 28.45 -11.61
N PHE A 308 25.42 27.87 -12.20
CA PHE A 308 24.88 26.59 -11.74
C PHE A 308 25.91 25.46 -11.85
N THR A 309 26.66 25.39 -12.96
CA THR A 309 27.70 24.36 -13.11
C THR A 309 28.80 24.55 -12.06
N LYS A 310 29.36 25.75 -11.94
CA LYS A 310 30.49 25.99 -11.04
C LYS A 310 30.14 25.92 -9.56
N GLN A 311 29.00 26.48 -9.16
CA GLN A 311 28.67 26.63 -7.74
C GLN A 311 27.82 25.50 -7.18
N VAL A 312 27.10 24.78 -8.04
CA VAL A 312 26.20 23.70 -7.61
C VAL A 312 26.74 22.34 -8.04
N VAL A 313 27.01 22.16 -9.33
CA VAL A 313 27.44 20.85 -9.87
C VAL A 313 28.87 20.51 -9.43
N ASP A 314 29.82 21.43 -9.60
CA ASP A 314 31.21 21.19 -9.25
C ASP A 314 31.38 21.07 -7.74
N PHE A 315 30.73 21.95 -6.97
CA PHE A 315 30.73 21.89 -5.50
C PHE A 315 30.16 20.58 -4.95
N MET A 316 29.05 20.09 -5.52
CA MET A 316 28.50 18.77 -5.18
C MET A 316 29.49 17.65 -5.54
N THR A 317 30.16 17.77 -6.69
CA THR A 317 31.16 16.78 -7.14
C THR A 317 32.38 16.75 -6.21
N GLU A 318 32.83 17.89 -5.71
CA GLU A 318 33.89 17.99 -4.69
C GLU A 318 33.47 17.30 -3.39
N TYR A 319 32.26 17.57 -2.90
CA TYR A 319 31.71 16.88 -1.73
C TYR A 319 31.66 15.36 -1.94
N LEU A 320 31.23 14.88 -3.11
CA LEU A 320 31.18 13.46 -3.44
C LEU A 320 32.57 12.81 -3.41
N GLY A 321 33.63 13.56 -3.71
CA GLY A 321 35.02 13.12 -3.56
C GLY A 321 35.39 12.78 -2.11
N THR A 322 34.70 13.37 -1.13
CA THR A 322 34.87 13.03 0.30
C THR A 322 33.99 11.86 0.73
N ALA A 323 32.89 11.62 0.03
CA ALA A 323 31.89 10.61 0.39
C ALA A 323 32.19 9.22 -0.17
N PHE A 324 32.89 9.13 -1.32
CA PHE A 324 33.18 7.88 -2.02
C PHE A 324 34.67 7.59 -2.10
N THR A 325 35.07 6.37 -1.75
CA THR A 325 36.47 5.96 -1.89
C THR A 325 36.79 5.58 -3.34
N PRO A 326 38.07 5.69 -3.78
CA PRO A 326 38.47 5.26 -5.12
C PRO A 326 38.13 3.79 -5.43
N GLN A 327 38.15 2.93 -4.40
CA GLN A 327 37.76 1.52 -4.51
C GLN A 327 36.27 1.35 -4.81
N GLN A 328 35.41 2.16 -4.19
CA GLN A 328 33.97 2.15 -4.45
C GLN A 328 33.67 2.65 -5.86
N SER A 329 34.37 3.69 -6.32
CA SER A 329 34.29 4.18 -7.70
C SER A 329 34.72 3.11 -8.70
N ALA A 330 35.86 2.46 -8.49
CA ALA A 330 36.33 1.38 -9.34
C ALA A 330 35.37 0.18 -9.38
N ALA A 331 34.81 -0.22 -8.23
CA ALA A 331 33.82 -1.30 -8.15
C ALA A 331 32.48 -0.97 -8.83
N ALA A 332 32.18 0.32 -9.01
CA ALA A 332 31.00 0.77 -9.74
C ALA A 332 31.22 0.85 -11.26
N SER A 333 32.45 0.68 -11.74
CA SER A 333 32.78 0.74 -13.17
C SER A 333 32.15 -0.42 -13.95
N LEU A 334 31.63 -0.14 -15.15
CA LEU A 334 31.29 -1.18 -16.13
C LEU A 334 32.59 -1.65 -16.80
N THR A 335 32.99 -2.89 -16.57
CA THR A 335 34.11 -3.50 -17.30
C THR A 335 33.82 -3.47 -18.81
N ALA A 336 34.79 -2.97 -19.59
CA ALA A 336 34.64 -2.60 -20.99
C ALA A 336 34.14 -3.72 -21.93
N GLU A 337 34.23 -4.99 -21.52
CA GLU A 337 33.72 -6.12 -22.32
C GLU A 337 32.19 -6.12 -22.48
N GLY A 338 31.45 -5.35 -21.66
CA GLY A 338 30.00 -5.15 -21.77
C GLY A 338 29.59 -3.74 -22.21
N ALA A 339 30.51 -2.87 -22.63
CA ALA A 339 30.23 -1.48 -22.95
C ALA A 339 29.28 -1.34 -24.16
N LEU A 340 27.98 -1.21 -23.86
CA LEU A 340 26.87 -0.95 -24.77
C LEU A 340 27.20 0.12 -25.84
N ALA A 341 27.35 -0.32 -27.08
CA ALA A 341 27.52 0.49 -28.29
C ALA A 341 26.26 1.30 -28.71
N GLY A 342 25.33 1.61 -27.80
CA GLY A 342 23.96 1.99 -28.17
C GLY A 342 23.35 3.24 -27.53
N ALA A 343 23.99 3.91 -26.57
CA ALA A 343 23.32 4.97 -25.80
C ALA A 343 24.11 6.28 -25.74
N GLN A 344 24.28 6.95 -26.88
CA GLN A 344 24.71 8.34 -26.92
C GLN A 344 23.49 9.28 -26.81
N TYR A 345 22.76 9.19 -25.70
CA TYR A 345 21.76 10.20 -25.35
C TYR A 345 22.49 11.45 -24.86
N MET A 346 22.77 12.37 -25.78
CA MET A 346 22.89 13.79 -25.42
C MET A 346 21.53 14.20 -24.87
N ILE A 347 21.42 14.37 -23.55
CA ILE A 347 20.32 15.07 -22.91
C ILE A 347 20.43 16.55 -23.34
N SER A 348 20.05 16.83 -24.57
CA SER A 348 19.60 18.14 -24.99
C SER A 348 18.10 18.02 -25.05
N SER A 349 17.43 18.42 -23.97
CA SER A 349 15.98 18.52 -23.87
C SER A 349 15.48 19.55 -24.88
N LYS A 350 15.45 19.18 -26.17
CA LYS A 350 14.76 19.94 -27.20
C LYS A 350 13.28 19.76 -26.92
N GLY A 351 12.67 20.79 -26.33
CA GLY A 351 11.24 20.81 -26.06
C GLY A 351 10.48 20.66 -27.37
N ASP A 352 9.84 19.51 -27.56
CA ASP A 352 8.74 19.36 -28.51
C ASP A 352 7.50 20.02 -27.89
N ASP A 353 7.48 21.35 -27.89
CA ASP A 353 6.24 22.12 -27.78
C ASP A 353 5.56 22.04 -29.16
N LYS A 354 4.84 20.93 -29.41
CA LYS A 354 3.84 20.87 -30.49
C LYS A 354 2.53 21.45 -29.96
N ASP A 355 2.46 22.78 -29.96
CA ASP A 355 1.19 23.49 -29.96
C ASP A 355 0.50 23.22 -31.31
N SER A 356 -0.48 22.32 -31.28
CA SER A 356 -1.39 22.06 -32.40
C SER A 356 -2.59 23.00 -32.27
N ASP A 357 -2.41 24.25 -32.68
CA ASP A 357 -3.52 25.12 -33.07
C ASP A 357 -4.15 24.57 -34.35
N SER A 358 -5.34 23.98 -34.23
CA SER A 358 -6.22 23.71 -35.37
C SER A 358 -7.54 24.42 -35.13
N SER A 359 -7.61 25.63 -35.68
CA SER A 359 -8.84 26.36 -35.96
C SER A 359 -9.49 25.78 -37.21
N GLY A 360 -10.80 25.47 -37.16
CA GLY A 360 -11.62 25.40 -38.37
C GLY A 360 -12.84 24.50 -38.32
N SER A 361 -14.01 25.15 -38.34
CA SER A 361 -15.24 24.75 -39.04
C SER A 361 -16.31 23.90 -38.31
N GLU A 362 -17.28 24.64 -37.75
CA GLU A 362 -18.71 24.69 -38.17
C GLU A 362 -19.52 23.42 -38.47
N SER A 363 -20.68 23.34 -37.79
CA SER A 363 -21.89 22.52 -38.01
C SER A 363 -21.74 20.99 -37.75
N THR A 364 -22.68 20.25 -37.17
CA THR A 364 -24.15 20.30 -37.24
C THR A 364 -24.75 19.54 -36.03
N GLU A 365 -26.00 19.87 -35.72
CA GLU A 365 -26.89 19.31 -34.69
C GLU A 365 -27.05 17.78 -34.74
N VAL A 366 -27.14 17.11 -33.58
CA VAL A 366 -28.05 15.96 -33.34
C VAL A 366 -28.14 15.60 -31.85
N SER A 367 -29.33 15.85 -31.30
CA SER A 367 -30.16 14.95 -30.47
C SER A 367 -29.58 14.27 -29.23
N GLU A 368 -30.06 14.74 -28.08
CA GLU A 368 -30.05 14.04 -26.80
C GLU A 368 -31.10 12.90 -26.84
N ASP A 369 -30.66 11.65 -26.68
CA ASP A 369 -31.54 10.49 -26.46
C ASP A 369 -31.17 9.83 -25.12
N ASP A 370 -32.10 9.95 -24.17
CA ASP A 370 -32.05 9.50 -22.78
C ASP A 370 -32.29 7.99 -22.70
N GLY A 371 -31.20 7.22 -22.76
CA GLY A 371 -31.19 5.76 -22.58
C GLY A 371 -31.15 5.32 -21.11
N SER A 372 -32.27 5.50 -20.40
CA SER A 372 -32.50 4.94 -19.05
C SER A 372 -32.51 3.40 -19.08
N SER A 373 -31.44 2.75 -18.59
CA SER A 373 -31.42 1.28 -18.42
C SER A 373 -31.84 0.89 -17.00
N SER A 374 -33.05 0.35 -16.90
CA SER A 374 -33.64 -0.23 -15.71
C SER A 374 -33.07 -1.63 -15.42
N ASP A 375 -32.37 -1.76 -14.30
CA ASP A 375 -31.83 -3.01 -13.78
C ASP A 375 -32.93 -3.77 -13.01
N SER A 376 -33.63 -4.67 -13.70
CA SER A 376 -34.66 -5.54 -13.12
C SER A 376 -34.05 -6.89 -12.72
N GLY A 377 -33.59 -6.97 -11.47
CA GLY A 377 -33.17 -8.22 -10.84
C GLY A 377 -34.36 -9.11 -10.51
N SER A 378 -34.68 -10.04 -11.41
CA SER A 378 -35.63 -11.13 -11.17
C SER A 378 -34.92 -12.26 -10.41
N GLY A 379 -35.24 -12.38 -9.13
CA GLY A 379 -34.81 -13.51 -8.29
C GLY A 379 -35.81 -14.65 -8.42
N SER A 380 -35.41 -15.72 -9.09
CA SER A 380 -36.14 -16.98 -9.09
C SER A 380 -35.86 -17.78 -7.82
N ASP A 381 -36.93 -17.90 -7.06
CA ASP A 381 -37.22 -18.83 -5.97
C ASP A 381 -37.28 -20.27 -6.51
N LEU A 382 -36.43 -21.16 -5.97
CA LEU A 382 -36.54 -22.62 -6.12
C LEU A 382 -36.02 -23.31 -4.86
N GLY A 383 -36.96 -23.81 -4.06
CA GLY A 383 -37.10 -25.25 -3.83
C GLY A 383 -36.20 -25.88 -2.76
N ASP A 384 -36.81 -26.17 -1.62
CA ASP A 384 -36.40 -27.16 -0.63
C ASP A 384 -36.12 -28.54 -1.26
N GLU A 385 -34.93 -29.09 -0.99
CA GLU A 385 -34.70 -30.55 -0.91
C GLU A 385 -33.64 -30.88 0.17
N GLU A 386 -33.91 -31.98 0.88
CA GLU A 386 -33.19 -32.54 2.03
C GLU A 386 -31.68 -32.78 1.83
N PRO A 387 -30.86 -32.71 2.90
CA PRO A 387 -29.42 -32.95 2.81
C PRO A 387 -29.02 -34.41 3.03
N PRO A 388 -28.16 -35.02 2.17
CA PRO A 388 -27.46 -36.25 2.52
C PRO A 388 -26.08 -35.99 3.16
N ALA A 389 -25.86 -36.68 4.29
CA ALA A 389 -24.62 -37.24 4.80
C ALA A 389 -23.31 -36.41 4.73
N CYS A 390 -22.95 -35.88 5.90
CA CYS A 390 -21.69 -35.25 6.29
C CYS A 390 -20.43 -36.05 5.90
N LYS A 391 -19.70 -35.59 4.86
CA LYS A 391 -18.31 -36.01 4.58
C LYS A 391 -17.33 -35.15 5.39
N LYS A 392 -16.58 -35.80 6.29
CA LYS A 392 -15.55 -35.22 7.17
C LYS A 392 -14.46 -34.52 6.37
N HIS A 393 -14.41 -33.18 6.41
CA HIS A 393 -13.25 -32.41 5.98
C HIS A 393 -12.09 -32.57 6.97
N LYS A 394 -11.02 -33.27 6.55
CA LYS A 394 -9.73 -33.30 7.26
C LYS A 394 -9.12 -31.89 7.28
N ASN A 395 -9.04 -31.33 8.47
CA ASN A 395 -8.65 -29.96 8.76
C ASN A 395 -7.12 -29.80 8.67
N LYS A 396 -6.61 -29.16 7.61
CA LYS A 396 -5.17 -28.88 7.38
C LYS A 396 -4.58 -27.76 8.29
N ASN A 397 -5.32 -27.31 9.30
CA ASN A 397 -4.94 -26.19 10.19
C ASN A 397 -4.08 -26.58 11.42
N SER A 398 -3.66 -27.85 11.58
CA SER A 398 -2.91 -28.27 12.77
C SER A 398 -1.43 -27.91 12.72
N ALA A 399 -0.81 -27.86 11.53
CA ALA A 399 0.61 -27.54 11.38
C ALA A 399 0.91 -26.06 11.70
N VAL A 400 0.09 -25.13 11.18
CA VAL A 400 0.27 -23.68 11.42
C VAL A 400 0.04 -23.31 12.88
N LYS A 401 -0.88 -23.99 13.58
CA LYS A 401 -1.11 -23.77 15.01
C LYS A 401 0.08 -24.22 15.87
N ARG A 402 0.75 -25.32 15.52
CA ARG A 402 1.94 -25.79 16.28
C ARG A 402 3.14 -24.85 16.12
N THR A 403 3.39 -24.33 14.91
CA THR A 403 4.48 -23.37 14.69
C THR A 403 4.22 -22.03 15.39
N LEU A 404 2.96 -21.57 15.40
CA LEU A 404 2.58 -20.33 16.10
C LEU A 404 2.66 -20.47 17.63
N ILE A 405 2.30 -21.64 18.18
CA ILE A 405 2.41 -21.91 19.62
C ILE A 405 3.89 -21.98 20.03
N CYS A 406 4.77 -22.63 19.27
CA CYS A 406 6.21 -22.62 19.58
C CYS A 406 6.82 -21.21 19.51
N ALA A 407 6.48 -20.39 18.51
CA ALA A 407 6.99 -19.03 18.40
C ALA A 407 6.51 -18.12 19.56
N ILE A 408 5.28 -18.31 20.04
CA ILE A 408 4.74 -17.58 21.19
C ILE A 408 5.40 -18.06 22.50
N SER A 409 5.66 -19.35 22.66
CA SER A 409 6.33 -19.90 23.86
C SER A 409 7.78 -19.42 23.98
N VAL A 410 8.53 -19.40 22.88
CA VAL A 410 9.92 -18.88 22.88
C VAL A 410 9.95 -17.36 23.18
N SER A 411 8.96 -16.62 22.68
CA SER A 411 8.85 -15.17 22.96
C SER A 411 8.43 -14.88 24.40
N LEU A 412 7.63 -15.75 25.04
CA LEU A 412 7.23 -15.61 26.44
C LEU A 412 8.35 -15.98 27.41
N LEU A 413 9.19 -16.96 27.08
CA LEU A 413 10.39 -17.29 27.86
C LEU A 413 11.43 -16.16 27.79
N ALA A 414 11.64 -15.57 26.61
CA ALA A 414 12.51 -14.40 26.46
C ALA A 414 12.01 -13.17 27.23
N LEU A 415 10.69 -13.02 27.41
CA LEU A 415 10.12 -11.95 28.24
C LEU A 415 10.26 -12.20 29.74
N ALA A 416 10.27 -13.47 30.18
CA ALA A 416 10.45 -13.82 31.59
C ALA A 416 11.91 -13.63 32.05
N ASP A 417 12.90 -13.94 31.20
CA ASP A 417 14.31 -13.72 31.52
C ASP A 417 14.69 -12.22 31.55
N ILE A 418 14.02 -11.38 30.76
CA ILE A 418 14.23 -9.92 30.79
C ILE A 418 13.60 -9.27 32.03
N GLU A 419 12.51 -9.82 32.58
CA GLU A 419 11.95 -9.34 33.86
C GLU A 419 12.86 -9.65 35.06
N ARG A 420 13.58 -10.79 35.06
CA ARG A 420 14.58 -11.14 36.09
C ARG A 420 15.81 -10.23 36.10
N ILE A 421 16.20 -9.69 34.95
CA ILE A 421 17.38 -8.81 34.83
C ILE A 421 17.05 -7.36 35.24
N LEU A 422 15.78 -6.94 35.13
CA LEU A 422 15.38 -5.54 35.29
C LEU A 422 14.76 -5.19 36.65
N TRP A 423 14.45 -6.18 37.48
CA TRP A 423 14.15 -6.02 38.90
C TRP A 423 15.04 -6.95 39.71
N PRO A 424 16.29 -6.55 40.03
CA PRO A 424 17.03 -7.26 41.06
C PRO A 424 16.22 -7.08 42.36
N GLU A 425 15.82 -8.19 42.97
CA GLU A 425 15.27 -8.18 44.32
C GLU A 425 16.20 -7.32 45.19
N ASN A 426 15.65 -6.27 45.79
CA ASN A 426 16.40 -5.39 46.68
C ASN A 426 17.09 -6.27 47.73
N GLY A 427 18.42 -6.32 47.65
CA GLY A 427 19.26 -6.90 48.70
C GLY A 427 18.94 -6.21 50.03
N ARG A 428 18.81 -7.04 51.06
CA ARG A 428 18.70 -6.64 52.46
C ARG A 428 19.85 -5.72 52.88
#